data_AF-A0A444W7G3-F1
#
_entry.id   AF-A0A444W7G3-F1
#
_cell.length_a   1.000
_cell.length_b   1.000
_cell.length_c   1.000
_cell.angle_alpha   90.00
_cell.angle_beta   90.00
_cell.angle_gamma   90.00
#
_symmetry.space_group_name_H-M   'P 1'
#
loop_
_entity.id
_entity.type
_entity.pdbx_description
1 polymer ?
#
loop_
_entity_poly.entity_id
_entity_poly.type
_entity_poly.pdbx_seq_one_letter_code
_entity_poly.pdbx_strand_id
1 'polypeptide(L)' 'MKKQTKLLLSSIGMGITGWLSIGIGYTSTMGSTLNGILFMGGLLLCFIALIVFILSFKEHE' A
#
# COMPACT_ATOMS: atom_id res chain seq x y z
N MET A 1 -19.46 -5.20 -10.93
CA MET A 1 -18.17 -4.47 -10.97
C MET A 1 -17.20 -5.24 -11.85
N LYS A 2 -16.68 -4.61 -12.92
CA LYS A 2 -15.65 -5.20 -13.78
C LYS A 2 -14.42 -5.56 -12.93
N LYS A 3 -13.78 -6.70 -13.20
CA LYS A 3 -12.59 -7.21 -12.48
C LYS A 3 -11.51 -6.13 -12.32
N GLN A 4 -11.36 -5.31 -13.35
CA GLN A 4 -10.58 -4.08 -13.45
C GLN A 4 -10.82 -3.06 -12.32
N THR A 5 -12.06 -2.64 -12.14
CA THR A 5 -12.44 -1.68 -11.09
C THR A 5 -12.13 -2.21 -9.70
N LYS A 6 -12.21 -3.54 -9.50
CA LYS A 6 -11.83 -4.16 -8.23
C LYS A 6 -10.32 -4.10 -7.99
N LEU A 7 -9.49 -4.36 -9.01
CA LEU A 7 -8.03 -4.27 -8.89
C LEU A 7 -7.57 -2.83 -8.64
N LEU A 8 -8.15 -1.88 -9.36
CA LEU A 8 -7.81 -0.46 -9.24
C LEU A 8 -8.24 0.11 -7.88
N LEU A 9 -9.43 -0.26 -7.40
CA LEU A 9 -9.89 0.11 -6.06
C LEU A 9 -9.04 -0.55 -4.97
N SER A 10 -8.63 -1.80 -5.18
CA SER A 10 -7.74 -2.53 -4.26
C SER A 10 -6.35 -1.89 -4.20
N SER A 11 -5.75 -1.49 -5.33
CA SER A 11 -4.46 -0.81 -5.34
C SER A 11 -4.51 0.54 -4.63
N ILE A 12 -5.59 1.32 -4.82
CA ILE A 12 -5.78 2.59 -4.11
C ILE A 12 -5.91 2.34 -2.60
N GLY A 13 -6.72 1.37 -2.20
CA GLY A 13 -6.89 1.01 -0.79
C GLY A 13 -5.57 0.58 -0.13
N MET A 14 -4.80 -0.30 -0.80
CA MET A 14 -3.48 -0.73 -0.33
C MET A 14 -2.46 0.40 -0.29
N GLY A 15 -2.51 1.33 -1.25
CA GLY A 15 -1.64 2.50 -1.28
C GLY A 15 -1.90 3.45 -0.10
N ILE A 16 -3.18 3.71 0.21
CA ILE A 16 -3.57 4.56 1.35
C ILE A 16 -3.18 3.90 2.67
N THR A 17 -3.42 2.60 2.85
CA THR A 17 -3.03 1.90 4.09
C THR A 17 -1.51 1.81 4.25
N GLY A 18 -0.77 1.58 3.17
CA GLY A 18 0.69 1.64 3.16
C GLY A 18 1.20 3.01 3.58
N TRP A 19 0.65 4.08 2.99
CA TRP A 19 1.01 5.47 3.34
C TRP A 19 0.74 5.80 4.81
N LEU A 20 -0.44 5.42 5.33
CA LEU A 20 -0.77 5.62 6.75
C LEU A 20 0.16 4.82 7.67
N SER A 21 0.50 3.58 7.30
CA SER A 21 1.43 2.75 8.07
C SER A 21 2.83 3.36 8.12
N ILE A 22 3.32 3.95 7.02
CA ILE A 22 4.58 4.70 6.98
C ILE A 22 4.49 5.91 7.91
N GLY A 23 3.41 6.69 7.81
CA GLY A 23 3.18 7.87 8.64
C GLY A 23 3.17 7.54 10.12
N ILE A 24 2.45 6.49 10.53
CA ILE A 24 2.43 6.02 11.93
C ILE A 24 3.81 5.50 12.32
N GLY A 25 4.45 4.65 11.51
CA GLY A 25 5.78 4.11 11.82
C GLY A 25 6.86 5.18 11.98
N TYR A 26 6.75 6.29 11.23
CA TYR A 26 7.69 7.41 11.31
C TYR A 26 7.42 8.35 12.49
N THR A 27 6.16 8.56 12.87
CA THR A 27 5.76 9.57 13.86
C THR A 27 5.42 9.02 15.25
N SER A 28 5.09 7.74 15.34
CA SER A 28 4.64 7.11 16.58
C SER A 28 5.81 6.87 17.55
N THR A 29 5.54 6.79 18.85
CA THR A 29 6.50 6.44 19.90
C THR A 29 6.15 5.10 20.57
N MET A 30 5.41 4.23 19.86
CA MET A 30 4.96 2.92 20.35
C MET A 30 6.08 1.90 20.60
N GLY A 31 7.31 2.19 20.15
CA GLY A 31 8.51 1.37 20.37
C GLY A 31 9.31 1.19 19.07
N SER A 32 10.65 1.22 19.14
CA SER A 32 11.50 1.26 17.93
C SER A 32 11.26 0.08 16.98
N THR A 33 11.05 -1.12 17.51
CA THR A 33 10.75 -2.32 16.74
C THR A 33 9.41 -2.22 16.02
N LEU A 34 8.36 -1.77 16.74
CA LEU A 34 7.01 -1.69 16.18
C LEU A 34 6.93 -0.60 15.09
N ASN A 35 7.57 0.55 15.34
CA ASN A 35 7.72 1.63 14.39
C ASN A 35 8.46 1.19 13.12
N GLY A 36 9.57 0.46 13.28
CA GLY A 36 10.32 -0.10 12.16
C GLY A 36 9.49 -1.06 11.32
N ILE A 37 8.69 -1.93 11.95
CA ILE A 37 7.78 -2.85 11.26
C ILE A 37 6.69 -2.08 10.51
N LEU A 38 6.08 -1.07 11.12
CA LEU A 38 5.04 -0.25 10.48
C LEU A 38 5.59 0.55 9.30
N PHE A 39 6.81 1.08 9.42
CA PHE A 39 7.47 1.81 8.36
C PHE A 39 7.85 0.90 7.19
N MET A 40 8.56 -0.21 7.45
CA MET A 40 8.99 -1.15 6.41
C MET A 40 7.81 -1.90 5.78
N GLY A 41 6.84 -2.32 6.60
CA GLY A 41 5.60 -2.94 6.13
C GLY A 41 4.76 -1.99 5.28
N GLY A 42 4.70 -0.72 5.66
CA GLY A 42 4.03 0.33 4.89
C GLY A 42 4.70 0.59 3.53
N LEU A 43 6.04 0.66 3.50
CA LEU A 43 6.80 0.76 2.24
C LEU A 43 6.52 -0.42 1.31
N LEU A 44 6.52 -1.64 1.87
CA LEU A 44 6.29 -2.86 1.11
C LEU A 44 4.86 -2.91 0.55
N LEU A 45 3.87 -2.47 1.32
CA LEU A 45 2.48 -2.28 0.87
C LEU A 45 2.37 -1.26 -0.27
N CYS A 46 3.07 -0.12 -0.19
CA CYS A 46 3.11 0.86 -1.28
C CYS A 46 3.72 0.27 -2.56
N PHE A 47 4.77 -0.54 -2.46
CA PHE A 47 5.34 -1.24 -3.62
C PHE A 47 4.36 -2.24 -4.24
N ILE A 48 3.68 -3.04 -3.43
CA ILE A 48 2.65 -3.98 -3.92
C ILE A 48 1.50 -3.21 -4.57
N ALA A 49 1.05 -2.11 -3.97
CA ALA A 49 0.00 -1.26 -4.53
C ALA A 49 0.38 -0.73 -5.91
N LEU A 50 1.62 -0.27 -6.10
CA LEU A 50 2.15 0.15 -7.40
C LEU A 50 2.16 -0.97 -8.43
N ILE A 51 2.59 -2.18 -8.06
CA ILE A 51 2.58 -3.34 -8.97
C ILE A 51 1.16 -3.69 -9.39
N VAL A 52 0.22 -3.75 -8.46
CA VAL A 52 -1.20 -4.06 -8.74
C VAL A 52 -1.84 -2.96 -9.58
N PHE A 53 -1.47 -1.70 -9.34
CA PHE A 53 -1.90 -0.58 -10.18
C PHE A 53 -1.43 -0.78 -11.62
N ILE A 54 -0.12 -1.02 -11.85
CA ILE A 54 0.44 -1.26 -13.19
C ILE A 54 -0.24 -2.46 -13.89
N LEU A 55 -0.45 -3.57 -13.16
CA LEU A 55 -1.14 -4.75 -13.71
C LEU A 55 -2.58 -4.46 -14.12
N SER A 56 -3.27 -3.56 -13.40
CA SER A 56 -4.64 -3.16 -13.75
C SER A 56 -4.69 -2.45 -15.11
N PHE A 57 -3.67 -1.65 -15.46
CA PHE A 57 -3.57 -1.00 -16.77
C PHE A 57 -3.17 -1.97 -17.88
N LYS A 58 -2.31 -2.96 -17.59
CA LYS A 58 -1.89 -3.95 -18.60
C LYS A 58 -3.03 -4.87 -19.06
N GLU A 59 -4.01 -5.16 -18.21
CA GLU A 59 -5.23 -5.88 -18.63
C GLU A 59 -6.19 -5.00 -19.47
N HIS A 60 -5.89 -3.72 -19.68
CA HIS A 60 -6.73 -2.76 -20.42
C HIS A 60 -6.32 -2.59 -21.90
N GLU A 61 -5.14 -3.08 -22.27
CA GLU A 61 -4.61 -3.19 -23.64
C GLU A 61 -4.93 -4.57 -24.23
#